data_AF-K2DKN1-F1
#
_entry.id   AF-K2DKN1-F1
#
_cell.length_a   1.000
_cell.length_b   1.000
_cell.length_c   1.000
_cell.angle_alpha   90.00
_cell.angle_beta   90.00
_cell.angle_gamma   90.00
#
_symmetry.space_group_name_H-M   'P 1'
#
loop_
_entity.id
_entity.type
_entity.pdbx_description
1 polymer ?
#
loop_
_entity_poly.entity_id
_entity_poly.type
_entity_poly.pdbx_seq_one_letter_code
_entity_poly.pdbx_strand_id
1 'polypeptide(L)'
;YIFNGLLALIILAGLIRFQFAIHYLYPTSFFLFFMIIILLLESRFKILLFILLFVEIILFPRHIYSKSSITSEPFEKAVKYVIENKLIDKKTSFNVAMIAHPNAIVGFEYRYFFQKDGYVPLSEFEYSKSDVLYIFTQKKDLDLSTLNSWEIQQFGKNYLDTTNQFKINKTTIYKISRK
;
A
#
# COMPACT_ATOMS: atom_id res chain seq x y z
N TYR A 1 -23.37 -29.64 -15.42
CA TYR A 1 -22.15 -28.80 -15.58
C TYR A 1 -22.21 -27.50 -14.79
N ILE A 2 -23.21 -26.63 -15.00
CA ILE A 2 -23.34 -25.35 -14.26
C ILE A 2 -23.43 -25.55 -12.75
N PHE A 3 -24.20 -26.54 -12.29
CA PHE A 3 -24.38 -26.84 -10.86
C PHE A 3 -23.08 -27.29 -10.19
N ASN A 4 -22.26 -28.08 -10.89
CA ASN A 4 -20.96 -28.53 -10.39
C ASN A 4 -19.95 -27.36 -10.32
N GLY A 5 -20.01 -26.44 -11.28
CA GLY A 5 -19.22 -25.21 -11.26
C GLY A 5 -19.58 -24.32 -10.08
N LEU A 6 -20.87 -24.14 -9.81
CA LEU A 6 -21.35 -23.35 -8.67
C LEU A 6 -20.95 -23.98 -7.33
N LEU A 7 -21.07 -25.30 -7.21
CA LEU A 7 -20.67 -26.06 -6.03
C LEU A 7 -19.14 -25.97 -5.80
N ALA A 8 -18.34 -26.11 -6.86
CA ALA A 8 -16.89 -25.96 -6.78
C ALA A 8 -16.48 -24.55 -6.33
N LEU A 9 -17.19 -23.51 -6.78
CA LEU A 9 -16.94 -22.12 -6.43
C LEU A 9 -17.28 -21.83 -4.96
N ILE A 10 -18.37 -22.41 -4.45
CA ILE A 10 -18.76 -22.34 -3.02
C ILE A 10 -17.74 -23.06 -2.14
N ILE A 11 -17.31 -24.27 -2.54
CA ILE A 11 -16.29 -25.05 -1.80
C ILE A 11 -14.96 -24.31 -1.79
N LEU A 12 -14.53 -23.80 -2.95
CA LEU A 12 -13.33 -22.99 -3.08
C LEU A 12 -13.45 -21.81 -2.12
N ALA A 13 -14.45 -20.94 -2.25
CA ALA A 13 -14.68 -19.79 -1.36
C ALA A 13 -14.64 -20.13 0.14
N GLY A 14 -15.17 -21.30 0.55
CA GLY A 14 -15.10 -21.80 1.92
C GLY A 14 -13.68 -22.16 2.37
N LEU A 15 -12.91 -22.87 1.54
CA LEU A 15 -11.55 -23.34 1.86
C LEU A 15 -10.55 -22.18 2.03
N ILE A 16 -10.69 -21.15 1.22
CA ILE A 16 -9.80 -19.98 1.19
C ILE A 16 -10.24 -18.88 2.15
N ARG A 17 -11.36 -19.01 2.89
CA ARG A 17 -11.96 -17.91 3.70
C ARG A 17 -11.01 -17.19 4.66
N PHE A 18 -9.92 -17.85 5.09
CA PHE A 18 -8.91 -17.28 6.00
C PHE A 18 -7.66 -16.71 5.30
N GLN A 19 -7.52 -16.94 3.99
CA GLN A 19 -6.46 -16.38 3.14
C GLN A 19 -7.02 -15.49 2.02
N PHE A 20 -8.35 -15.40 1.91
CA PHE A 20 -9.02 -14.65 0.86
C PHE A 20 -9.13 -13.17 1.21
N ALA A 21 -8.25 -12.39 0.62
CA ALA A 21 -8.55 -10.99 0.41
C ALA A 21 -9.66 -10.87 -0.65
N ILE A 22 -10.64 -10.02 -0.39
CA ILE A 22 -11.82 -9.79 -1.26
C ILE A 22 -11.43 -9.50 -2.71
N HIS A 23 -10.26 -8.91 -2.96
CA HIS A 23 -9.78 -8.61 -4.31
C HIS A 23 -9.52 -9.85 -5.16
N TYR A 24 -9.28 -11.04 -4.58
CA TYR A 24 -9.15 -12.29 -5.33
C TYR A 24 -10.48 -12.82 -5.88
N LEU A 25 -11.63 -12.38 -5.34
CA LEU A 25 -12.95 -12.69 -5.92
C LEU A 25 -13.25 -11.85 -7.15
N TYR A 26 -12.53 -10.75 -7.36
CA TYR A 26 -12.88 -9.77 -8.39
C TYR A 26 -12.95 -10.37 -9.80
N PRO A 27 -11.97 -11.17 -10.28
CA PRO A 27 -12.04 -11.78 -11.61
C PRO A 27 -13.23 -12.74 -11.75
N THR A 28 -13.51 -13.52 -10.70
CA THR A 28 -14.62 -14.48 -10.69
C THR A 28 -15.97 -13.78 -10.68
N SER A 29 -16.15 -12.77 -9.83
CA SER A 29 -17.36 -11.95 -9.78
C SER A 29 -17.61 -11.23 -11.10
N PHE A 30 -16.56 -10.67 -11.71
CA PHE A 30 -16.64 -10.01 -13.01
C PHE A 30 -17.04 -11.00 -14.12
N PHE A 31 -16.43 -12.19 -14.15
CA PHE A 31 -16.79 -13.24 -15.09
C PHE A 31 -18.26 -13.67 -14.94
N LEU A 32 -18.73 -13.91 -13.72
CA LEU A 32 -20.12 -14.26 -13.44
C LEU A 32 -21.08 -13.14 -13.87
N PHE A 33 -20.73 -11.89 -13.61
CA PHE A 33 -21.51 -10.73 -14.03
C PHE A 33 -21.69 -10.68 -15.56
N PHE A 34 -20.61 -10.85 -16.33
CA PHE A 34 -20.70 -10.88 -17.79
C PHE A 34 -21.46 -12.09 -18.32
N MET A 35 -21.29 -13.26 -17.72
CA MET A 35 -22.09 -14.44 -18.06
C MET A 35 -23.58 -14.20 -17.86
N ILE A 36 -23.98 -13.56 -16.75
CA ILE A 36 -25.37 -13.20 -16.47
C ILE A 36 -25.88 -12.22 -17.54
N ILE A 37 -25.09 -11.22 -17.93
CA ILE A 37 -25.47 -10.28 -19.00
C ILE A 37 -25.73 -11.00 -20.32
N ILE A 38 -24.81 -11.88 -20.75
CA ILE A 38 -24.94 -12.62 -22.02
C ILE A 38 -26.19 -13.50 -22.00
N LEU A 39 -26.40 -14.26 -20.91
CA LEU A 39 -27.58 -15.11 -20.76
C LEU A 39 -28.88 -14.29 -20.80
N LEU A 40 -28.90 -13.11 -20.17
CA LEU A 40 -30.06 -12.24 -20.18
C LEU A 40 -30.34 -11.64 -21.56
N LEU A 41 -29.31 -11.32 -22.34
CA LEU A 41 -29.42 -10.83 -23.72
C LEU A 41 -30.03 -11.88 -24.66
N GLU A 42 -29.66 -13.15 -24.48
CA GLU A 42 -30.22 -14.28 -25.24
C GLU A 42 -31.61 -14.70 -24.75
N SER A 43 -31.98 -14.36 -23.52
CA SER A 43 -33.28 -14.73 -22.94
C SER A 43 -34.43 -13.83 -23.40
N ARG A 44 -35.66 -14.29 -23.16
CA ARG A 44 -36.88 -13.46 -23.26
C ARG A 44 -37.00 -12.40 -22.17
N PHE A 45 -36.18 -12.46 -21.12
CA PHE A 45 -36.27 -11.60 -19.93
C PHE A 45 -35.32 -10.39 -19.99
N LYS A 46 -35.21 -9.76 -21.17
CA LYS A 46 -34.31 -8.62 -21.40
C LYS A 46 -34.56 -7.43 -20.46
N ILE A 47 -35.77 -7.31 -19.93
CA ILE A 47 -36.12 -6.29 -18.92
C ILE A 47 -35.25 -6.39 -17.65
N LEU A 48 -34.76 -7.58 -17.32
CA LEU A 48 -33.88 -7.80 -16.16
C LEU A 48 -32.52 -7.11 -16.33
N LEU A 49 -32.07 -6.82 -17.56
CA LEU A 49 -30.85 -6.04 -17.80
C LEU A 49 -31.00 -4.60 -17.30
N PHE A 50 -32.17 -3.99 -17.51
CA PHE A 50 -32.45 -2.66 -17.00
C PHE A 50 -32.47 -2.67 -15.47
N ILE A 51 -33.12 -3.67 -14.86
CA ILE A 51 -33.14 -3.83 -13.41
C ILE A 51 -31.71 -4.00 -12.87
N LEU A 52 -30.88 -4.82 -13.50
CA LEU A 52 -29.48 -5.01 -13.14
C LEU A 52 -28.71 -3.69 -13.15
N LEU A 53 -28.88 -2.88 -14.19
CA LEU A 53 -28.23 -1.56 -14.30
C LEU A 53 -28.68 -0.60 -13.19
N PHE A 54 -29.97 -0.58 -12.85
CA PHE A 54 -30.47 0.19 -11.72
C PHE A 54 -29.90 -0.30 -10.39
N VAL A 55 -29.81 -1.62 -10.18
CA VAL A 55 -29.21 -2.20 -8.98
C VAL A 55 -27.75 -1.80 -8.84
N GLU A 56 -26.96 -1.87 -9.91
CA GLU A 56 -25.56 -1.43 -9.92
C GLU A 56 -25.42 0.06 -9.56
N ILE A 57 -26.29 0.94 -10.07
CA ILE A 57 -26.26 2.37 -9.73
C ILE A 57 -26.59 2.61 -8.25
N ILE A 58 -27.59 1.89 -7.72
CA ILE A 58 -28.03 2.04 -6.33
C ILE A 58 -26.98 1.47 -5.36
N LEU A 59 -26.41 0.32 -5.69
CA LEU A 59 -25.40 -0.37 -4.87
C LEU A 59 -23.97 0.09 -5.17
N PHE A 60 -23.78 1.03 -6.10
CA PHE A 60 -22.45 1.53 -6.45
C PHE A 60 -21.75 2.05 -5.20
N PRO A 61 -20.55 1.54 -4.88
CA PRO A 61 -19.88 1.85 -3.62
C PRO A 61 -19.22 3.23 -3.69
N ARG A 62 -20.03 4.30 -3.63
CA ARG A 62 -19.59 5.71 -3.70
C ARG A 62 -18.54 6.06 -2.64
N HIS A 63 -18.58 5.37 -1.50
CA HIS A 63 -17.66 5.60 -0.39
C HIS A 63 -16.20 5.33 -0.76
N ILE A 64 -15.90 4.41 -1.69
CA ILE A 64 -14.52 4.12 -2.11
C ILE A 64 -13.93 5.30 -2.92
N TYR A 65 -14.80 6.12 -3.53
CA TYR A 65 -14.43 7.34 -4.25
C TYR A 65 -14.52 8.59 -3.36
N SER A 66 -14.72 8.42 -2.06
CA SER A 66 -14.65 9.53 -1.11
C SER A 66 -13.22 10.08 -1.02
N LYS A 67 -13.08 11.32 -0.55
CA LYS A 67 -11.76 11.90 -0.31
C LYS A 67 -10.99 10.99 0.65
N SER A 68 -9.76 10.65 0.27
CA SER A 68 -8.84 9.90 1.13
C SER A 68 -8.73 10.56 2.50
N SER A 69 -8.75 9.75 3.56
CA SER A 69 -8.46 10.21 4.92
C SER A 69 -7.01 10.64 5.10
N ILE A 70 -6.12 10.26 4.17
CA ILE A 70 -4.70 10.58 4.16
C ILE A 70 -4.47 11.71 3.15
N THR A 71 -4.05 12.88 3.63
CA THR A 71 -3.63 14.02 2.80
C THR A 71 -2.15 13.97 2.50
N SER A 72 -1.71 14.60 1.40
CA SER A 72 -0.31 14.60 0.97
C SER A 72 0.59 15.53 1.78
N GLU A 73 0.02 16.56 2.42
CA GLU A 73 0.74 17.62 3.12
C GLU A 73 1.73 17.13 4.20
N PRO A 74 1.41 16.13 5.06
CA PRO A 74 2.35 15.66 6.08
C PRO A 74 3.60 14.99 5.49
N PHE A 75 3.46 14.33 4.33
CA PHE A 75 4.57 13.69 3.63
C PHE A 75 5.49 14.73 3.02
N GLU A 76 4.92 15.72 2.31
CA GLU A 76 5.68 16.81 1.71
C GLU A 76 6.46 17.59 2.76
N LYS A 77 5.82 17.95 3.88
CA LYS A 77 6.47 18.69 4.98
C LYS A 77 7.64 17.89 5.59
N ALA A 78 7.46 16.59 5.77
CA ALA A 78 8.51 15.75 6.33
C ALA A 78 9.71 15.61 5.39
N VAL A 79 9.49 15.45 4.08
CA VAL A 79 10.57 15.39 3.08
C VAL A 79 11.28 16.74 2.97
N LYS A 80 10.53 17.84 2.87
CA LYS A 80 11.09 19.19 2.88
C LYS A 80 11.98 19.43 4.10
N TYR A 81 11.54 18.99 5.27
CA TYR A 81 12.36 19.08 6.48
C TYR A 81 13.71 18.35 6.34
N VAL A 82 13.72 17.13 5.79
CA VAL A 82 14.98 16.38 5.56
C VAL A 82 15.90 17.14 4.61
N ILE A 83 15.36 17.71 3.54
CA ILE A 83 16.11 18.44 2.52
C ILE A 83 16.65 19.78 3.05
N GLU A 84 15.77 20.60 3.66
CA GLU A 84 16.10 21.95 4.15
C GLU A 84 17.11 21.91 5.30
N ASN A 85 17.06 20.88 6.15
CA ASN A 85 18.03 20.67 7.23
C ASN A 85 19.31 19.95 6.76
N LYS A 86 19.49 19.76 5.44
CA LYS A 86 20.65 19.09 4.84
C LYS A 86 20.94 17.72 5.44
N LEU A 87 19.88 16.99 5.81
CA LEU A 87 20.02 15.64 6.36
C LEU A 87 20.40 14.65 5.27
N ILE A 88 20.18 15.00 3.99
CA ILE A 88 20.45 14.19 2.81
C ILE A 88 21.25 14.98 1.77
N ASP A 89 22.13 14.28 1.03
CA ASP A 89 22.84 14.80 -0.14
C ASP A 89 22.42 14.01 -1.38
N LYS A 90 22.38 14.66 -2.56
CA LYS A 90 21.99 14.03 -3.84
C LYS A 90 22.91 12.88 -4.27
N LYS A 91 24.15 12.83 -3.78
CA LYS A 91 25.11 11.76 -4.06
C LYS A 91 24.98 10.57 -3.12
N THR A 92 24.25 10.71 -2.01
CA THR A 92 24.08 9.65 -1.04
C THR A 92 23.16 8.58 -1.61
N SER A 93 23.56 7.30 -1.59
CA SER A 93 22.62 6.23 -1.90
C SER A 93 21.70 6.01 -0.70
N PHE A 94 20.39 6.14 -0.91
CA PHE A 94 19.44 6.08 0.19
C PHE A 94 18.17 5.33 -0.18
N ASN A 95 17.51 4.78 0.83
CA ASN A 95 16.18 4.20 0.70
C ASN A 95 15.23 4.80 1.73
N VAL A 96 13.94 4.58 1.52
CA VAL A 96 12.88 5.19 2.33
C VAL A 96 11.86 4.13 2.70
N ALA A 97 11.64 3.98 4.00
CA ALA A 97 10.59 3.16 4.57
C ALA A 97 9.61 4.04 5.34
N MET A 98 8.33 3.65 5.35
CA MET A 98 7.33 4.23 6.22
C MET A 98 6.83 3.14 7.15
N ILE A 99 6.72 3.40 8.45
CA ILE A 99 6.07 2.47 9.37
C ILE A 99 4.71 3.02 9.72
N ALA A 100 3.72 2.59 8.94
CA ALA A 100 2.32 2.63 9.32
C ALA A 100 2.01 1.38 10.16
N HIS A 101 0.87 1.37 10.87
CA HIS A 101 0.36 0.24 11.67
C HIS A 101 0.78 -1.17 11.18
N PRO A 102 0.97 -2.13 12.10
CA PRO A 102 2.25 -2.79 12.42
C PRO A 102 3.02 -3.47 11.27
N ASN A 103 2.43 -3.62 10.07
CA ASN A 103 2.97 -4.47 9.00
C ASN A 103 2.99 -3.79 7.61
N ALA A 104 2.47 -2.57 7.46
CA ALA A 104 2.48 -1.86 6.19
C ALA A 104 3.73 -0.96 6.12
N ILE A 105 4.77 -1.46 5.43
CA ILE A 105 6.03 -0.73 5.25
C ILE A 105 6.26 -0.43 3.78
N VAL A 106 5.63 0.64 3.29
CA VAL A 106 5.98 1.16 1.98
C VAL A 106 5.90 2.68 2.01
N GLY A 107 7.02 3.35 1.76
CA GLY A 107 7.15 4.80 1.84
C GLY A 107 6.94 5.51 0.51
N PHE A 108 6.03 5.03 -0.35
CA PHE A 108 5.88 5.55 -1.72
C PHE A 108 5.58 7.05 -1.77
N GLU A 109 4.76 7.55 -0.85
CA GLU A 109 4.45 8.98 -0.74
C GLU A 109 5.72 9.80 -0.46
N TYR A 110 6.54 9.35 0.49
CA TYR A 110 7.81 10.00 0.79
C TYR A 110 8.79 9.91 -0.39
N ARG A 111 8.89 8.74 -1.04
CA ARG A 111 9.72 8.53 -2.24
C ARG A 111 9.33 9.49 -3.36
N TYR A 112 8.02 9.65 -3.60
CA TYR A 112 7.49 10.60 -4.58
C TYR A 112 7.94 12.04 -4.28
N PHE A 113 7.83 12.49 -3.03
CA PHE A 113 8.24 13.85 -2.66
C PHE A 113 9.76 14.05 -2.75
N PHE A 114 10.58 13.05 -2.40
CA PHE A 114 12.02 13.13 -2.63
C PHE A 114 12.34 13.28 -4.12
N GLN A 115 11.71 12.47 -4.97
CA GLN A 115 11.90 12.52 -6.42
C GLN A 115 11.45 13.85 -7.02
N LYS A 116 10.33 14.39 -6.55
CA LYS A 116 9.82 15.72 -6.94
C LYS A 116 10.87 16.82 -6.73
N ASP A 117 11.66 16.72 -5.66
CA ASP A 117 12.72 17.68 -5.32
C ASP A 117 14.12 17.27 -5.86
N GLY A 118 14.17 16.24 -6.71
CA GLY A 118 15.39 15.79 -7.39
C GLY A 118 16.33 14.93 -6.54
N TYR A 119 15.82 14.31 -5.48
CA TYR A 119 16.51 13.29 -4.69
C TYR A 119 15.93 11.92 -5.05
N VAL A 120 16.76 11.05 -5.64
CA VAL A 120 16.27 9.77 -6.16
C VAL A 120 16.60 8.66 -5.17
N PRO A 121 15.63 8.14 -4.40
CA PRO A 121 15.87 6.95 -3.59
C PRO A 121 16.09 5.74 -4.49
N LEU A 122 16.86 4.76 -4.00
CA LEU A 122 16.99 3.45 -4.63
C LEU A 122 15.63 2.75 -4.70
N SER A 123 15.50 1.75 -5.57
CA SER A 123 14.27 0.95 -5.67
C SER A 123 13.84 0.41 -4.30
N GLU A 124 12.53 0.26 -4.11
CA GLU A 124 11.93 -0.44 -2.98
C GLU A 124 12.37 -1.90 -2.88
N PHE A 125 13.08 -2.44 -3.88
CA PHE A 125 13.70 -3.76 -3.81
C PHE A 125 15.21 -3.73 -3.45
N GLU A 126 15.80 -2.55 -3.29
CA GLU A 126 17.26 -2.36 -3.19
C GLU A 126 17.72 -1.76 -1.85
N TYR A 127 17.01 -2.05 -0.75
CA TYR A 127 17.44 -1.66 0.60
C TYR A 127 18.83 -2.18 0.98
N SER A 128 19.24 -3.32 0.41
CA SER A 128 20.56 -3.90 0.64
C SER A 128 21.70 -3.10 0.01
N LYS A 129 21.42 -2.14 -0.87
CA LYS A 129 22.41 -1.31 -1.57
C LYS A 129 22.48 0.13 -1.05
N SER A 130 21.56 0.55 -0.18
CA SER A 130 21.54 1.92 0.33
C SER A 130 22.54 2.12 1.47
N ASP A 131 23.26 3.24 1.43
CA ASP A 131 24.11 3.71 2.53
C ASP A 131 23.28 4.28 3.68
N VAL A 132 22.12 4.87 3.35
CA VAL A 132 21.23 5.51 4.33
C VAL A 132 19.80 4.99 4.19
N LEU A 133 19.17 4.64 5.31
CA LEU A 133 17.74 4.38 5.40
C LEU A 133 17.05 5.51 6.17
N TYR A 134 16.04 6.11 5.54
CA TYR A 134 15.11 6.99 6.23
C TYR A 134 13.83 6.23 6.57
N ILE A 135 13.49 6.18 7.85
CA ILE A 135 12.24 5.60 8.34
C ILE A 135 11.34 6.73 8.81
N PHE A 136 10.17 6.86 8.21
CA PHE A 136 9.14 7.81 8.62
C PHE A 136 8.03 7.08 9.38
N THR A 137 7.62 7.59 10.53
CA THR A 137 6.49 7.02 11.27
C THR A 137 5.67 8.08 11.98
N GLN A 138 4.38 7.82 12.14
CA GLN A 138 3.50 8.61 13.00
C GLN A 138 3.21 7.89 14.33
N LYS A 139 3.76 6.69 14.53
CA LYS A 139 3.62 5.94 15.78
C LYS A 139 4.41 6.64 16.88
N LYS A 140 3.76 6.88 18.03
CA LYS A 140 4.45 7.31 19.24
C LYS A 140 5.27 6.13 19.77
N ASP A 141 6.51 6.41 20.17
CA ASP A 141 7.38 5.46 20.87
C ASP A 141 7.62 4.16 20.07
N LEU A 142 8.05 4.31 18.82
CA LEU A 142 8.47 3.18 18.00
C LEU A 142 9.84 2.67 18.47
N ASP A 143 9.87 1.42 18.93
CA ASP A 143 11.12 0.69 19.17
C ASP A 143 11.63 0.05 17.87
N LEU A 144 12.67 0.64 17.28
CA LEU A 144 13.28 0.14 16.05
C LEU A 144 13.85 -1.28 16.21
N SER A 145 14.32 -1.66 17.40
CA SER A 145 14.95 -2.97 17.63
C SER A 145 13.96 -4.13 17.48
N THR A 146 12.68 -3.86 17.70
CA THR A 146 11.58 -4.82 17.58
C THR A 146 11.09 -5.01 16.15
N LEU A 147 11.51 -4.15 15.22
CA LEU A 147 11.08 -4.25 13.83
C LEU A 147 11.65 -5.50 13.17
N ASN A 148 10.76 -6.26 12.57
CA ASN A 148 11.09 -7.47 11.82
C ASN A 148 10.45 -7.42 10.43
N SER A 149 10.77 -6.36 9.68
CA SER A 149 10.28 -6.19 8.32
C SER A 149 11.32 -6.56 7.30
N TRP A 150 10.87 -6.84 6.08
CA TRP A 150 11.75 -7.18 4.96
C TRP A 150 12.72 -6.02 4.66
N GLU A 151 12.27 -4.76 4.71
CA GLU A 151 13.08 -3.57 4.47
C GLU A 151 14.22 -3.45 5.49
N ILE A 152 13.93 -3.69 6.77
CA ILE A 152 14.91 -3.62 7.85
C ILE A 152 15.90 -4.78 7.77
N GLN A 153 15.43 -5.98 7.43
CA GLN A 153 16.29 -7.13 7.21
C GLN A 153 17.24 -6.91 6.02
N GLN A 154 16.74 -6.39 4.90
CA GLN A 154 17.55 -6.10 3.72
C GLN A 154 18.54 -4.96 3.97
N PHE A 155 18.13 -3.92 4.69
CA PHE A 155 19.01 -2.82 5.06
C PHE A 155 20.08 -3.24 6.09
N GLY A 156 19.77 -4.17 6.99
CA GLY A 156 20.67 -4.68 8.00
C GLY A 156 20.27 -4.20 9.40
N LYS A 157 19.76 -5.14 10.21
CA LYS A 157 19.26 -4.87 11.56
C LYS A 157 20.34 -4.35 12.52
N ASN A 158 21.58 -4.73 12.29
CA ASN A 158 22.75 -4.31 13.05
C ASN A 158 23.04 -2.80 12.96
N TYR A 159 22.52 -2.10 11.95
CA TYR A 159 22.75 -0.66 11.79
C TYR A 159 21.74 0.20 12.57
N LEU A 160 20.69 -0.40 13.13
CA LEU A 160 19.63 0.31 13.86
C LEU A 160 20.13 0.98 15.15
N ASP A 161 21.27 0.56 15.69
CA ASP A 161 21.87 1.17 16.88
C ASP A 161 22.45 2.56 16.58
N THR A 162 22.81 2.83 15.32
CA THR A 162 23.29 4.12 14.83
C THR A 162 22.17 4.94 14.20
N THR A 163 21.22 5.36 15.03
CA THR A 163 20.05 6.11 14.59
C THR A 163 20.07 7.56 15.07
N ASN A 164 19.91 8.49 14.14
CA ASN A 164 19.56 9.87 14.46
C ASN A 164 18.05 10.06 14.32
N GLN A 165 17.40 10.59 15.36
CA GLN A 165 15.97 10.83 15.39
C GLN A 165 15.66 12.32 15.23
N PHE A 166 14.73 12.63 14.33
CA PHE A 166 14.19 13.96 14.09
C PHE A 166 12.66 13.92 14.20
N LYS A 167 12.05 15.04 14.55
CA LYS A 167 10.60 15.12 14.70
C LYS A 167 10.06 16.38 14.05
N ILE A 168 9.03 16.20 13.22
CA ILE A 168 8.27 17.29 12.61
C ILE A 168 6.77 17.00 12.74
N ASN A 169 6.07 17.87 13.47
CA ASN A 169 4.65 17.70 13.78
C ASN A 169 4.36 16.33 14.41
N LYS A 170 3.58 15.49 13.72
CA LYS A 170 3.21 14.13 14.12
C LYS A 170 4.11 13.05 13.51
N THR A 171 5.10 13.43 12.70
CA THR A 171 5.99 12.50 12.01
C THR A 171 7.34 12.47 12.71
N THR A 172 7.79 11.28 13.06
CA THR A 172 9.15 10.98 13.51
C THR A 172 9.93 10.43 12.33
N ILE A 173 11.16 10.92 12.16
CA ILE A 173 12.08 10.55 11.09
C ILE A 173 13.30 9.94 11.74
N TYR A 174 13.61 8.69 11.40
CA TYR A 174 14.86 8.04 11.80
C TYR A 174 15.78 8.00 10.59
N LYS A 175 16.98 8.55 10.73
CA LYS A 175 18.06 8.43 9.76
C LYS A 175 19.05 7.40 10.28
N ILE A 176 19.21 6.32 9.53
CA ILE A 176 20.12 5.22 9.85
C ILE A 176 21.18 5.16 8.77
N SER A 177 22.45 5.19 9.15
CA SER A 177 23.58 5.13 8.22
C SER A 177 24.33 3.82 8.39
N ARG A 178 24.67 3.17 7.28
CA ARG A 178 25.70 2.13 7.26
C ARG A 178 27.06 2.81 7.46
N LYS A 179 27.85 2.31 8.39
CA LYS A 179 29.26 2.69 8.55
C LYS A 179 30.11 1.95 7.53
#